data_AF-A0AA43H0W5-F1
#
_entry.id   AF-A0AA43H0W5-F1
#
_cell.length_a   1.000
_cell.length_b   1.000
_cell.length_c   1.000
_cell.angle_alpha   90.00
_cell.angle_beta   90.00
_cell.angle_gamma   90.00
#
_symmetry.space_group_name_H-M   'P 1'
#
loop_
_entity.id
_entity.type
_entity.pdbx_description
1 polymer ?
#
loop_
_entity_poly.entity_id
_entity_poly.type
_entity_poly.pdbx_seq_one_letter_code
_entity_poly.pdbx_strand_id
1 'polypeptide(L)'
;MIQWKPPLIELVKEIIAINQGWKLAEEIGDYASALSDSLAELKNRLQVQLLRNYAPEKVYLQIDTSTDSTEMEELYGLILREPIEGYWNAAHLPVRVAEKLLSAQEIEQFIIPLEVEKKHDSNCA
;
A
#
# COMPACT_ATOMS: atom_id res chain seq x y z
N MET A 1 7.48 -24.05 9.74
CA MET A 1 7.82 -22.72 9.19
C MET A 1 7.40 -21.68 10.20
N ILE A 2 8.32 -20.83 10.67
CA ILE A 2 7.96 -19.70 11.52
C ILE A 2 7.41 -18.63 10.58
N GLN A 3 6.12 -18.29 10.70
CA GLN A 3 5.61 -17.08 10.05
C GLN A 3 6.13 -15.87 10.84
N TRP A 4 7.05 -15.12 10.24
CA TRP A 4 7.48 -13.85 10.78
C TRP A 4 6.43 -12.78 10.44
N LYS A 5 5.85 -12.19 11.49
CA LYS A 5 4.85 -11.12 11.41
C LYS A 5 5.40 -9.89 12.14
N PRO A 6 6.06 -8.96 11.44
CA PRO A 6 6.55 -7.73 12.08
C PRO A 6 5.36 -6.91 12.59
N PRO A 7 5.51 -6.13 13.67
CA PRO A 7 4.48 -5.18 14.10
C PRO A 7 3.98 -4.31 12.95
N LEU A 8 2.66 -4.10 12.86
CA LEU A 8 2.03 -3.37 11.76
C LEU A 8 2.70 -2.02 11.47
N ILE A 9 2.96 -1.23 12.52
CA ILE A 9 3.54 0.10 12.37
C ILE A 9 5.00 0.07 11.88
N GLU A 10 5.78 -0.94 12.27
CA GLU A 10 7.17 -1.09 11.80
C GLU A 10 7.19 -1.39 10.30
N LEU A 11 6.32 -2.30 9.85
CA LEU A 11 6.21 -2.63 8.43
C LEU A 11 5.71 -1.44 7.60
N VAL A 12 4.74 -0.66 8.12
CA VAL A 12 4.25 0.56 7.45
C VAL A 12 5.36 1.60 7.32
N LYS A 13 6.11 1.86 8.40
CA LYS A 13 7.25 2.80 8.38
C LYS A 13 8.33 2.35 7.40
N GLU A 14 8.63 1.05 7.35
CA GLU A 14 9.60 0.49 6.41
C GLU A 14 9.15 0.69 4.96
N ILE A 15 7.90 0.36 4.63
CA ILE A 15 7.34 0.59 3.29
C ILE A 15 7.47 2.06 2.88
N ILE A 16 7.14 3.00 3.78
CA ILE A 16 7.20 4.43 3.50
C ILE A 16 8.65 4.88 3.28
N ALA A 17 9.59 4.42 4.10
CA ALA A 17 11.00 4.76 3.95
C ALA A 17 11.57 4.25 2.61
N ILE A 18 11.24 3.01 2.22
CA ILE A 18 11.65 2.45 0.92
C ILE A 18 11.00 3.21 -0.24
N ASN A 19 9.72 3.58 -0.13
CA ASN A 19 9.03 4.39 -1.13
C ASN A 19 9.65 5.78 -1.31
N GLN A 20 10.07 6.43 -0.22
CA GLN A 20 10.81 7.69 -0.29
C GLN A 20 12.17 7.52 -0.97
N GLY A 21 12.89 6.43 -0.65
CA GLY A 21 14.15 6.10 -1.33
C GLY A 21 13.98 5.86 -2.82
N TRP A 22 12.91 5.15 -3.22
CA TRP A 22 12.56 4.93 -4.62
C TRP A 22 12.32 6.26 -5.36
N LYS A 23 11.48 7.15 -4.81
CA LYS A 23 11.23 8.47 -5.40
C LYS A 23 12.51 9.28 -5.58
N LEU A 24 13.40 9.27 -4.58
CA LEU A 24 14.69 9.95 -4.69
C LEU A 24 15.59 9.32 -5.76
N ALA A 25 15.58 7.99 -5.91
CA ALA A 25 16.32 7.31 -6.96
C ALA A 25 15.78 7.62 -8.36
N GLU A 26 14.45 7.76 -8.51
CA GLU A 26 13.84 8.22 -9.76
C GLU A 26 14.24 9.65 -10.12
N GLU A 27 14.33 10.55 -9.14
CA GLU A 27 14.79 11.94 -9.35
C GLU A 27 16.23 12.02 -9.83
N ILE A 28 17.10 11.05 -9.45
CA ILE A 28 18.49 10.96 -9.94
C ILE A 28 18.54 10.52 -11.42
N GLY A 29 17.51 9.81 -11.90
CA GLY A 29 17.40 9.34 -13.28
C GLY A 29 18.30 8.14 -13.60
N ASP A 30 18.78 8.07 -14.83
CA ASP A 30 19.43 6.88 -15.41
C ASP A 30 20.56 6.29 -14.57
N TYR A 31 21.33 7.13 -13.87
CA TYR A 31 22.44 6.71 -13.02
C TYR A 31 22.03 5.86 -11.81
N ALA A 32 20.76 5.95 -11.39
CA ALA A 32 20.20 5.20 -10.28
C ALA A 32 19.07 4.24 -10.70
N SER A 33 18.87 4.02 -12.00
CA SER A 33 17.81 3.15 -12.55
C SER A 33 17.73 1.77 -11.87
N ALA A 34 18.86 1.05 -11.77
CA ALA A 34 18.91 -0.25 -11.11
C ALA A 34 18.55 -0.21 -9.61
N LEU A 35 18.89 0.89 -8.92
CA LEU A 35 18.52 1.10 -7.52
C LEU A 35 17.03 1.41 -7.41
N SER A 36 16.50 2.27 -8.28
CA SER A 36 15.07 2.59 -8.35
C SER A 36 14.24 1.32 -8.55
N ASP A 37 14.60 0.48 -9.53
CA ASP A 37 13.93 -0.80 -9.78
C ASP A 37 13.96 -1.73 -8.56
N SER A 38 15.11 -1.82 -7.90
CA SER A 38 15.28 -2.66 -6.71
C SER A 38 14.44 -2.18 -5.53
N LEU A 39 14.37 -0.86 -5.32
CA LEU A 39 13.57 -0.25 -4.25
C LEU A 39 12.07 -0.38 -4.54
N ALA A 40 11.65 -0.18 -5.79
CA ALA A 40 10.27 -0.40 -6.21
C ALA A 40 9.85 -1.86 -5.95
N GLU A 41 10.68 -2.84 -6.34
CA GLU A 41 10.40 -4.25 -6.11
C GLU A 41 10.35 -4.59 -4.61
N LEU A 42 11.28 -4.06 -3.81
CA LEU A 42 11.29 -4.25 -2.36
C LEU A 42 10.02 -3.66 -1.71
N LYS A 43 9.65 -2.42 -2.05
CA LYS A 43 8.41 -1.78 -1.61
C LYS A 43 7.21 -2.66 -1.91
N ASN A 44 7.09 -3.14 -3.15
CA ASN A 44 5.96 -3.95 -3.59
C ASN A 44 5.87 -5.27 -2.80
N ARG A 45 7.01 -5.94 -2.52
CA ARG A 45 7.03 -7.17 -1.69
C ARG A 45 6.59 -6.90 -0.25
N LEU A 46 7.05 -5.79 0.35
CA LEU A 46 6.65 -5.40 1.70
C LEU A 46 5.16 -5.04 1.77
N GLN A 47 4.62 -4.36 0.76
CA GLN A 47 3.19 -4.06 0.64
C GLN A 47 2.35 -5.35 0.53
N VAL A 48 2.79 -6.33 -0.25
CA VAL A 48 2.14 -7.66 -0.31
C VAL A 48 2.20 -8.37 1.04
N GLN A 49 3.33 -8.29 1.75
CA GLN A 49 3.45 -8.85 3.10
C GLN A 49 2.51 -8.15 4.09
N LEU A 50 2.36 -6.83 3.99
CA LEU A 50 1.42 -6.05 4.80
C LEU A 50 -0.01 -6.55 4.59
N LEU A 51 -0.44 -6.66 3.33
CA LEU A 51 -1.79 -7.13 2.98
C LEU A 51 -2.05 -8.54 3.50
N ARG A 52 -1.17 -9.51 3.19
CA ARG A 52 -1.35 -10.91 3.61
C ARG A 52 -1.40 -11.11 5.13
N ASN A 53 -0.77 -10.23 5.89
CA ASN A 53 -0.71 -10.34 7.34
C ASN A 53 -1.82 -9.58 8.08
N TYR A 54 -2.40 -8.56 7.45
CA TYR A 54 -3.20 -7.55 8.14
C TYR A 54 -4.46 -7.12 7.41
N ALA A 55 -4.66 -7.52 6.15
CA ALA A 55 -5.86 -7.23 5.40
C ALA A 55 -6.90 -8.36 5.50
N PRO A 56 -8.20 -8.03 5.47
CA PRO A 56 -8.75 -6.67 5.38
C PRO A 56 -8.95 -5.97 6.72
N GLU A 57 -8.58 -6.57 7.86
CA GLU A 57 -9.01 -6.12 9.19
C GLU A 57 -8.30 -4.85 9.68
N LYS A 58 -7.07 -4.60 9.24
CA LYS A 58 -6.26 -3.46 9.66
C LYS A 58 -5.79 -2.61 8.48
N VAL A 59 -5.59 -3.23 7.32
CA VAL A 59 -5.22 -2.56 6.07
C VAL A 59 -6.13 -3.05 4.95
N TYR A 60 -6.39 -2.22 3.95
CA TYR A 60 -7.15 -2.61 2.76
C TYR A 60 -6.67 -1.89 1.50
N LEU A 61 -7.01 -2.46 0.34
CA LEU A 61 -6.80 -1.82 -0.95
C LEU A 61 -7.95 -0.89 -1.26
N GLN A 62 -7.62 0.34 -1.67
CA GLN A 62 -8.57 1.32 -2.19
C GLN A 62 -8.04 1.84 -3.52
N ILE A 63 -8.86 1.85 -4.57
CA ILE A 63 -8.48 2.48 -5.84
C ILE A 63 -8.25 3.96 -5.58
N ASP A 64 -7.09 4.48 -5.97
CA ASP A 64 -6.81 5.90 -5.94
C ASP A 64 -7.54 6.57 -7.11
N THR A 65 -8.61 7.30 -6.78
CA THR A 65 -9.44 8.01 -7.74
C THR A 65 -9.03 9.47 -7.91
N SER A 66 -7.90 9.88 -7.33
CA SER A 66 -7.42 11.26 -7.48
C SER A 66 -7.24 11.60 -8.97
N THR A 67 -7.82 12.73 -9.38
CA THR A 67 -7.91 13.19 -10.78
C THR A 67 -6.60 13.72 -11.35
N ASP A 68 -5.49 13.55 -10.64
CA ASP A 68 -4.16 13.95 -11.10
C ASP A 68 -3.66 12.89 -12.09
N SER A 69 -4.16 13.05 -13.31
CA SER A 69 -3.83 12.37 -14.57
C SER A 69 -2.34 12.36 -14.97
N THR A 70 -1.43 12.64 -14.03
CA THR A 70 0.01 12.50 -14.19
C THR A 70 0.48 11.04 -14.11
N GLU A 71 -0.24 10.18 -13.39
CA GLU A 71 0.08 8.75 -13.34
C GLU A 71 -0.56 8.04 -14.54
N MET A 72 0.26 7.46 -15.41
CA MET A 72 -0.21 6.72 -16.60
C MET A 72 -0.82 5.35 -16.27
N GLU A 73 -0.86 4.96 -14.99
CA GLU A 73 -1.39 3.68 -14.53
C GLU A 73 -2.32 3.82 -13.33
N GLU A 74 -3.28 2.89 -13.21
CA GLU A 74 -4.18 2.81 -12.06
C GLU A 74 -3.41 2.34 -10.82
N LEU A 75 -3.68 2.99 -9.69
CA LEU A 75 -2.99 2.74 -8.43
C LEU A 75 -3.99 2.33 -7.34
N TYR A 76 -3.56 1.38 -6.50
CA TYR A 76 -4.17 1.17 -5.20
C TYR A 76 -3.43 1.97 -4.12
N GLY A 77 -4.16 2.63 -3.25
CA GLY A 77 -3.68 2.98 -1.90
C GLY A 77 -3.80 1.79 -0.96
N LEU A 78 -2.82 1.62 -0.07
CA LEU A 78 -2.88 0.66 1.03
C LEU A 78 -3.29 1.38 2.30
N ILE A 79 -4.58 1.39 2.58
CA ILE A 79 -5.17 2.25 3.60
C ILE A 79 -5.23 1.53 4.94
N LEU A 80 -4.75 2.18 6.00
CA LEU A 80 -4.96 1.73 7.36
C LEU A 80 -6.38 2.08 7.80
N ARG A 81 -7.13 1.11 8.33
CA ARG A 81 -8.49 1.36 8.85
C ARG A 81 -8.51 2.37 10.00
N GLU A 82 -7.47 2.33 10.83
CA GLU A 82 -7.26 3.27 11.92
C GLU A 82 -5.86 3.86 11.71
N PRO A 83 -5.72 5.20 11.59
CA PRO A 83 -4.40 5.80 11.48
C PRO A 83 -3.54 5.49 12.71
N ILE A 84 -2.29 5.11 12.48
CA ILE A 84 -1.33 4.78 13.55
C ILE A 84 -0.15 5.74 13.42
N GLU A 85 0.14 6.49 14.49
CA GLU A 85 1.25 7.46 14.52
C GLU A 85 1.22 8.46 13.34
N GLY A 86 0.02 8.87 12.91
CA GLY A 86 -0.17 9.81 11.79
C GLY A 86 -0.11 9.17 10.40
N TYR A 87 0.19 7.87 10.30
CA TYR A 87 0.15 7.14 9.04
C TYR A 87 -1.25 6.58 8.79
N TRP A 88 -1.83 6.91 7.64
CA TRP A 88 -3.12 6.39 7.17
C TRP A 88 -3.01 5.62 5.84
N ASN A 89 -1.89 5.76 5.12
CA ASN A 89 -1.63 5.10 3.84
C ASN A 89 -0.19 4.58 3.79
N ALA A 90 -0.01 3.30 3.42
CA ALA A 90 1.27 2.62 3.26
C ALA A 90 1.78 2.67 1.81
N ALA A 91 1.71 3.86 1.20
CA ALA A 91 2.09 4.15 -0.18
C ALA A 91 1.25 3.44 -1.26
N HIS A 92 1.40 3.90 -2.50
CA HIS A 92 0.66 3.36 -3.64
C HIS A 92 1.30 2.08 -4.19
N LEU A 93 0.45 1.20 -4.69
CA LEU A 93 0.79 -0.04 -5.38
C LEU A 93 0.09 -0.04 -6.74
N PRO A 94 0.82 -0.11 -7.86
CA PRO A 94 0.17 -0.19 -9.17
C PRO A 94 -0.70 -1.43 -9.30
N VAL A 95 -1.88 -1.28 -9.92
CA VAL A 95 -2.84 -2.38 -10.13
C VAL A 95 -2.17 -3.54 -10.87
N ARG A 96 -1.42 -3.26 -11.95
CA ARG A 96 -0.68 -4.29 -12.70
C ARG A 96 0.30 -5.10 -11.84
N VAL A 97 0.86 -4.46 -10.79
CA VAL A 97 1.82 -5.11 -9.90
C VAL A 97 1.08 -5.93 -8.85
N ALA A 98 -0.04 -5.42 -8.33
CA ALA A 98 -0.93 -6.20 -7.47
C ALA A 98 -1.38 -7.48 -8.17
N GLU A 99 -1.87 -7.39 -9.41
CA GLU A 99 -2.29 -8.53 -10.24
C GLU A 99 -1.15 -9.52 -10.56
N LYS A 100 0.10 -9.05 -10.55
CA LYS A 100 1.28 -9.91 -10.75
C LYS A 100 1.66 -10.68 -9.48
N LEU A 101 1.48 -10.09 -8.30
CA LEU A 101 1.99 -10.63 -7.03
C LEU A 101 0.92 -11.29 -6.15
N LEU A 102 -0.34 -10.96 -6.38
CA LEU A 102 -1.51 -11.43 -5.66
C LEU A 102 -2.43 -12.19 -6.62
N SER A 103 -3.13 -13.19 -6.10
CA SER A 103 -4.23 -13.80 -6.83
C SER A 103 -5.44 -12.86 -6.89
N ALA A 104 -6.30 -13.05 -7.90
CA ALA A 104 -7.56 -12.29 -7.99
C ALA A 104 -8.41 -12.43 -6.71
N GLN A 105 -8.43 -13.62 -6.10
CA GLN A 105 -9.13 -13.86 -4.83
C GLN A 105 -8.54 -13.03 -3.68
N GLU A 106 -7.20 -12.94 -3.57
CA GLU A 106 -6.56 -12.08 -2.57
C GLU A 106 -6.92 -10.61 -2.79
N ILE A 107 -6.88 -10.14 -4.05
CA ILE A 107 -7.23 -8.75 -4.37
C ILE A 107 -8.67 -8.44 -3.98
N GLU A 108 -9.62 -9.31 -4.36
CA GLU A 108 -11.03 -9.17 -3.96
C GLU A 108 -11.22 -9.18 -2.44
N GLN A 109 -10.46 -10.02 -1.71
CA GLN A 109 -10.51 -10.07 -0.25
C GLN A 109 -9.91 -8.83 0.42
N PHE A 110 -8.91 -8.23 -0.20
CA PHE A 110 -8.21 -7.06 0.36
C PHE A 110 -8.91 -5.75 0.04
N ILE A 111 -9.76 -5.71 -0.98
CA ILE A 111 -10.61 -4.56 -1.28
C ILE A 111 -11.84 -4.59 -0.35
N ILE A 112 -12.15 -3.46 0.27
CA ILE A 112 -13.43 -3.31 0.98
C ILE A 112 -14.42 -2.65 0.02
N PRO A 113 -15.64 -3.21 -0.16
CA PRO A 113 -16.70 -2.53 -0.88
C PRO A 113 -17.07 -1.22 -0.17
N LEU A 114 -17.27 -0.15 -0.93
CA LEU A 114 -17.60 1.22 -0.47
C LEU A 114 -18.82 1.33 0.47
N GLU A 115 -19.55 0.25 0.73
CA GLU A 115 -20.78 0.22 1.52
C GLU A 115 -20.58 0.14 3.05
N VAL A 116 -19.35 -0.09 3.54
CA VAL A 116 -19.09 -0.32 4.99
C VAL A 116 -18.77 0.97 5.77
N GLU A 117 -18.51 2.11 5.10
CA GLU A 117 -18.11 3.36 5.80
C GLU A 117 -19.27 4.12 6.48
N LYS A 118 -20.53 3.72 6.31
CA LYS A 118 -21.68 4.41 6.94
C LYS A 118 -22.00 3.99 8.38
N LYS A 119 -20.98 3.77 9.22
CA LYS A 119 -21.19 3.62 10.68
C LYS A 119 -20.06 4.26 11.49
N HIS A 120 -19.82 5.56 11.32
CA HIS A 120 -19.23 6.34 12.43
C HIS A 120 -19.61 7.82 12.52
N ASP A 121 -20.72 8.26 11.92
CA ASP A 121 -21.27 9.59 12.17
C ASP A 121 -22.58 9.50 12.97
N SER A 122 -22.50 9.17 14.26
CA SER A 122 -23.58 9.36 15.24
C SER A 122 -23.05 9.16 16.66
N ASN A 123 -22.27 10.11 17.16
CA ASN A 123 -22.33 10.59 18.55
C ASN A 123 -21.28 11.69 18.79
N CYS A 124 -21.64 12.92 18.47
CA CYS A 124 -21.28 14.06 19.30
C CYS A 124 -22.58 14.77 19.65
N ALA A 125 -22.88 14.76 20.94
CA ALA A 125 -23.89 15.58 21.60
C ALA A 125 -23.41 17.03 21.69
#